data_AF-A0A934FFG6-F1
#
_entry.id   AF-A0A934FFG6-F1
#
_cell.length_a   1.000
_cell.length_b   1.000
_cell.length_c   1.000
_cell.angle_alpha   90.00
_cell.angle_beta   90.00
_cell.angle_gamma   90.00
#
_symmetry.space_group_name_H-M   'P 1'
#
loop_
_entity.id
_entity.type
_entity.pdbx_description
1 polymer ?
#
loop_
_entity_poly.entity_id
_entity_poly.type
_entity_poly.pdbx_seq_one_letter_code
_entity_poly.pdbx_strand_id
1 'polypeptide(L)'
;CYIRALEFTGSPFRNADGSLTDAQKRGEKIFNDPKVGCSECHPGESSDLKALYSDAQTHDVGTGRVGVKGFRSTPGKVYNLKALEAGEDPYGEESDTPIIGLDLVKEFDTPTLRDIYASGTYFHDGSARTLVDTINNSVNEKDAHGRTSHLSAQELDDLVEFMKAL
;
A
#
# COMPACT_ATOMS: atom_id res chain seq x y z
N CYS A 1 -20.84 -10.04 -17.99
CA CYS A 1 -20.80 -8.63 -18.44
C CYS A 1 -20.66 -7.65 -17.28
N TYR A 2 -21.51 -7.75 -16.25
CA TYR A 2 -21.55 -6.80 -15.11
C TYR A 2 -20.18 -6.45 -14.51
N ILE A 3 -19.41 -7.42 -13.97
CA ILE A 3 -18.11 -7.15 -13.32
C ILE A 3 -17.13 -6.43 -14.27
N ARG A 4 -17.13 -6.79 -15.55
CA ARG A 4 -16.27 -6.19 -16.59
C ARG A 4 -16.73 -4.81 -17.06
N ALA A 5 -17.91 -4.36 -16.65
CA ALA A 5 -18.47 -3.06 -16.99
C ALA A 5 -18.37 -2.06 -15.82
N LEU A 6 -17.80 -2.48 -14.69
CA LEU A 6 -17.44 -1.57 -13.60
C LEU A 6 -16.25 -0.72 -14.04
N GLU A 7 -16.33 0.59 -13.77
CA GLU A 7 -15.32 1.59 -14.13
C GLU A 7 -14.85 2.29 -12.85
N PHE A 8 -13.64 2.84 -12.89
CA PHE A 8 -13.12 3.69 -11.82
C PHE A 8 -13.93 4.99 -11.71
N THR A 9 -14.16 5.46 -10.49
CA THR A 9 -14.88 6.71 -10.21
C THR A 9 -14.00 7.95 -10.38
N GLY A 10 -12.68 7.80 -10.19
CA GLY A 10 -11.71 8.88 -10.21
C GLY A 10 -11.62 9.61 -8.87
N SER A 11 -10.43 10.17 -8.60
CA SER A 11 -10.16 10.80 -7.31
C SER A 11 -10.92 12.12 -7.09
N PRO A 12 -11.65 12.26 -5.96
CA PRO A 12 -12.28 13.52 -5.56
C PRO A 12 -11.30 14.50 -4.89
N PHE A 13 -10.04 14.11 -4.69
CA PHE A 13 -9.04 14.90 -3.95
C PHE A 13 -8.22 15.86 -4.82
N ARG A 14 -8.44 15.84 -6.14
CA ARG A 14 -7.81 16.79 -7.08
C ARG A 14 -8.51 18.15 -7.02
N ASN A 15 -7.91 19.17 -7.64
CA ASN A 15 -8.57 20.46 -7.83
C ASN A 15 -9.84 20.30 -8.70
N ALA A 16 -10.74 21.28 -8.64
CA ALA A 16 -11.97 21.27 -9.43
C ALA A 16 -11.75 21.26 -10.96
N ASP A 17 -10.57 21.70 -11.41
CA ASP A 17 -10.15 21.64 -12.82
C ASP A 17 -9.49 20.30 -13.21
N GLY A 18 -9.43 19.33 -12.28
CA GLY A 18 -8.81 18.03 -12.45
C GLY A 18 -7.28 18.02 -12.29
N SER A 19 -6.65 19.17 -12.07
CA SER A 19 -5.20 19.27 -11.85
C SER A 19 -4.81 18.80 -10.45
N LEU A 20 -3.57 18.34 -10.32
CA LEU A 20 -2.99 17.99 -9.02
C LEU A 20 -2.79 19.25 -8.15
N THR A 21 -3.00 19.10 -6.84
CA THR A 21 -2.59 20.09 -5.84
C THR A 21 -1.06 20.16 -5.72
N ASP A 22 -0.54 21.17 -5.02
CA ASP A 22 0.92 21.29 -4.85
C ASP A 22 1.50 20.15 -4.00
N ALA A 23 0.75 19.62 -3.03
CA ALA A 23 1.16 18.44 -2.26
C ALA A 23 1.22 17.19 -3.15
N GLN A 24 0.18 16.97 -3.96
CA GLN A 24 0.13 15.87 -4.92
C GLN A 24 1.25 15.93 -5.95
N LYS A 25 1.61 17.13 -6.43
CA LYS A 25 2.76 17.31 -7.34
C LYS A 25 4.10 17.01 -6.67
N ARG A 26 4.26 17.26 -5.37
CA ARG A 26 5.46 16.87 -4.62
C ARG A 26 5.50 15.35 -4.44
N GLY A 27 4.37 14.74 -4.08
CA GLY A 27 4.22 13.30 -3.98
C GLY A 27 4.48 12.55 -5.28
N GLU A 28 3.99 13.08 -6.41
CA GLU A 28 4.22 12.51 -7.74
C GLU A 28 5.71 12.43 -8.08
N LYS A 29 6.50 13.45 -7.70
CA LYS A 29 7.95 13.44 -7.91
C LYS A 29 8.63 12.34 -7.10
N ILE A 30 8.16 12.09 -5.88
CA ILE A 30 8.69 11.03 -5.01
C ILE A 30 8.30 9.66 -5.57
N PHE A 31 7.03 9.49 -5.97
CA PHE A 31 6.52 8.26 -6.58
C PHE A 31 7.33 7.86 -7.82
N ASN A 32 7.66 8.84 -8.66
CA ASN A 32 8.43 8.64 -9.89
C ASN A 32 9.95 8.69 -9.67
N ASP A 33 10.45 8.88 -8.45
CA ASP A 33 11.90 8.85 -8.17
C ASP A 33 12.41 7.40 -8.26
N PRO A 34 13.37 7.11 -9.16
CA PRO A 34 13.97 5.77 -9.27
C PRO A 34 14.66 5.28 -7.98
N LYS A 35 14.98 6.16 -7.03
CA LYS A 35 15.50 5.75 -5.72
C LYS A 35 14.45 5.13 -4.83
N VAL A 36 13.19 5.58 -4.95
CA VAL A 36 12.05 5.03 -4.21
C VAL A 36 11.49 3.83 -4.96
N GLY A 37 11.31 3.95 -6.27
CA GLY A 37 11.02 2.84 -7.18
C GLY A 37 9.55 2.45 -7.30
N CYS A 38 8.58 3.31 -6.91
CA CYS A 38 7.16 2.94 -6.96
C CYS A 38 6.68 2.61 -8.39
N SER A 39 7.15 3.36 -9.39
CA SER A 39 6.75 3.20 -10.79
C SER A 39 7.27 1.93 -11.47
N GLU A 40 8.18 1.18 -10.83
CA GLU A 40 8.67 -0.11 -11.35
C GLU A 40 7.55 -1.15 -11.37
N CYS A 41 6.78 -1.24 -10.28
CA CYS A 41 5.64 -2.16 -10.16
C CYS A 41 4.29 -1.45 -10.43
N HIS A 42 4.24 -0.13 -10.27
CA HIS A 42 3.03 0.68 -10.50
C HIS A 42 3.24 1.72 -11.61
N PRO A 43 3.51 1.31 -12.87
CA PRO A 43 3.73 2.25 -13.96
C PRO A 43 2.45 3.02 -14.30
N GLY A 44 2.57 4.34 -14.45
CA GLY A 44 1.45 5.21 -14.82
C GLY A 44 1.80 6.70 -14.72
N GLU A 45 1.04 7.52 -15.44
CA GLU A 45 1.18 8.97 -15.46
C GLU A 45 -0.14 9.61 -15.01
N SER A 46 -0.10 10.61 -14.15
CA SER A 46 -1.32 11.16 -13.52
C SER A 46 -2.25 11.88 -14.50
N SER A 47 -1.72 12.23 -15.66
CA SER A 47 -2.41 12.84 -16.80
C SER A 47 -3.08 11.82 -17.73
N ASP A 48 -2.72 10.53 -17.63
CA ASP A 48 -3.32 9.47 -18.44
C ASP A 48 -4.48 8.80 -17.69
N LEU A 49 -5.70 9.07 -18.14
CA LEU A 49 -6.93 8.47 -17.60
C LEU A 49 -6.99 6.94 -17.77
N LYS A 50 -6.14 6.36 -18.63
CA LYS A 50 -6.03 4.91 -18.85
C LYS A 50 -4.91 4.25 -18.04
N ALA A 51 -4.08 5.02 -17.34
CA ALA A 51 -3.03 4.46 -16.50
C ALA A 51 -3.65 3.55 -15.42
N LEU A 52 -3.17 2.31 -15.35
CA LEU A 52 -3.65 1.30 -14.40
C LEU A 52 -2.82 1.29 -13.12
N TYR A 53 -1.62 1.89 -13.10
CA TYR A 53 -0.74 1.89 -11.93
C TYR A 53 -0.54 0.49 -11.35
N SER A 54 -0.30 -0.47 -12.24
CA SER A 54 -0.03 -1.87 -11.91
C SER A 54 0.66 -2.47 -13.11
N ASP A 55 1.66 -3.30 -12.84
CA ASP A 55 2.33 -4.12 -13.83
C ASP A 55 1.64 -5.47 -14.07
N ALA A 56 0.57 -5.77 -13.30
CA ALA A 56 -0.17 -7.02 -13.30
C ALA A 56 0.73 -8.27 -13.18
N GLN A 57 1.80 -8.14 -12.39
CA GLN A 57 2.75 -9.20 -12.09
C GLN A 57 2.77 -9.53 -10.59
N THR A 58 3.41 -10.64 -10.26
CA THR A 58 3.56 -11.14 -8.90
C THR A 58 4.93 -10.78 -8.33
N HIS A 59 4.95 -10.22 -7.11
CA HIS A 59 6.19 -9.81 -6.43
C HIS A 59 6.20 -10.20 -4.96
N ASP A 60 7.40 -10.44 -4.43
CA ASP A 60 7.64 -10.48 -2.98
C ASP A 60 7.93 -9.05 -2.48
N VAL A 61 6.96 -8.44 -1.81
CA VAL A 61 7.09 -7.10 -1.23
C VAL A 61 7.18 -7.15 0.31
N GLY A 62 7.54 -8.33 0.86
CA GLY A 62 7.68 -8.51 2.30
C GLY A 62 6.36 -8.45 3.09
N THR A 63 5.23 -8.70 2.42
CA THR A 63 3.90 -8.76 3.04
C THR A 63 3.45 -10.17 3.37
N GLY A 64 4.17 -11.22 2.93
CA GLY A 64 3.83 -12.60 3.25
C GLY A 64 3.87 -12.91 4.76
N ARG A 65 2.75 -13.38 5.32
CA ARG A 65 2.60 -13.65 6.75
C ARG A 65 3.12 -15.03 7.11
N VAL A 66 3.99 -15.08 8.12
CA VAL A 66 4.68 -16.30 8.54
C VAL A 66 4.49 -16.57 10.02
N GLY A 67 4.67 -17.82 10.42
CA GLY A 67 4.65 -18.20 11.82
C GLY A 67 5.91 -17.76 12.56
N VAL A 68 5.90 -17.92 13.89
CA VAL A 68 7.02 -17.56 14.77
C VAL A 68 8.33 -18.29 14.47
N LYS A 69 8.26 -19.44 13.78
CA LYS A 69 9.44 -20.20 13.29
C LYS A 69 9.66 -20.05 11.78
N GLY A 70 9.04 -19.06 11.15
CA GLY A 70 9.12 -18.80 9.71
C GLY A 70 7.99 -19.42 8.88
N PHE A 71 8.20 -19.50 7.57
CA PHE A 71 7.18 -19.95 6.62
C PHE A 71 6.72 -21.39 6.91
N ARG A 72 5.42 -21.65 6.78
CA ARG A 72 4.78 -22.95 7.12
C ARG A 72 5.03 -23.40 8.57
N SER A 73 5.08 -22.45 9.50
CA SER A 73 5.10 -22.72 10.93
C SER A 73 3.90 -22.08 11.65
N THR A 74 3.71 -22.42 12.93
CA THR A 74 2.60 -21.96 13.75
C THR A 74 3.09 -21.71 15.20
N PRO A 75 2.48 -20.80 15.98
CA PRO A 75 1.43 -19.83 15.60
C PRO A 75 1.95 -18.71 14.69
N GLY A 76 1.03 -17.89 14.17
CA GLY A 76 1.34 -16.66 13.42
C GLY A 76 2.20 -15.69 14.24
N LYS A 77 3.17 -15.04 13.60
CA LYS A 77 3.95 -13.96 14.21
C LYS A 77 3.21 -12.64 14.03
N VAL A 78 3.28 -11.75 15.02
CA VAL A 78 2.80 -10.37 14.89
C VAL A 78 3.63 -9.64 13.85
N TYR A 79 2.99 -9.18 12.78
CA TYR A 79 3.67 -8.44 11.69
C TYR A 79 3.59 -6.92 11.87
N ASN A 80 2.56 -6.42 12.57
CA ASN A 80 2.36 -4.99 12.76
C ASN A 80 3.18 -4.50 13.95
N LEU A 81 4.27 -3.78 13.67
CA LEU A 81 5.21 -3.31 14.68
C LEU A 81 4.56 -2.31 15.64
N LYS A 82 3.72 -1.40 15.12
CA LYS A 82 3.01 -0.41 15.95
C LYS A 82 2.01 -1.07 16.89
N ALA A 83 1.26 -2.05 16.40
CA ALA A 83 0.31 -2.80 17.22
C ALA A 83 1.01 -3.62 18.31
N LEU A 84 2.17 -4.22 17.97
CA LEU A 84 3.01 -4.92 18.93
C LEU A 84 3.50 -4.00 20.05
N GLU A 85 3.99 -2.80 19.69
CA GLU A 85 4.44 -1.78 20.65
C GLU A 85 3.29 -1.24 21.51
N ALA A 86 2.10 -1.10 20.93
CA ALA A 86 0.89 -0.69 21.63
C ALA A 86 0.33 -1.76 22.58
N GLY A 87 0.84 -3.00 22.52
CA GLY A 87 0.34 -4.11 23.33
C GLY A 87 -1.03 -4.61 22.88
N GLU A 88 -1.37 -4.46 21.60
CA GLU A 88 -2.62 -4.97 21.03
C GLU A 88 -2.68 -6.50 21.14
N ASP A 89 -3.83 -7.04 21.54
CA ASP A 89 -4.01 -8.50 21.69
C ASP A 89 -4.02 -9.18 20.30
N PRO A 90 -3.08 -10.10 20.00
CA PRO A 90 -3.04 -10.81 18.73
C PRO A 90 -4.30 -11.61 18.39
N TYR A 91 -5.12 -11.95 19.38
CA TYR A 91 -6.37 -12.69 19.22
C TYR A 91 -7.60 -11.88 19.63
N GLY A 92 -7.44 -10.55 19.79
CA GLY A 92 -8.54 -9.65 20.14
C GLY A 92 -9.64 -9.67 19.06
N GLU A 93 -10.89 -9.69 19.50
CA GLU A 93 -12.06 -9.70 18.61
C GLU A 93 -12.55 -8.29 18.23
N GLU A 94 -11.98 -7.25 18.85
CA GLU A 94 -12.38 -5.84 18.67
C GLU A 94 -11.55 -5.11 17.60
N SER A 95 -10.48 -5.72 17.09
CA SER A 95 -9.61 -5.09 16.08
C SER A 95 -10.23 -5.13 14.69
N ASP A 96 -10.27 -3.98 14.01
CA ASP A 96 -10.77 -3.88 12.62
C ASP A 96 -9.93 -4.70 11.63
N THR A 97 -8.67 -4.97 11.97
CA THR A 97 -7.69 -5.66 11.12
C THR A 97 -6.89 -6.65 11.95
N PRO A 98 -6.56 -7.83 11.42
CA PRO A 98 -5.66 -8.74 12.10
C PRO A 98 -4.27 -8.10 12.24
N ILE A 99 -3.51 -8.57 13.24
CA ILE A 99 -2.08 -8.22 13.41
C ILE A 99 -1.16 -9.44 13.32
N ILE A 100 -1.74 -10.62 13.12
CA ILE A 100 -1.10 -11.91 12.89
C ILE A 100 -1.73 -12.58 11.67
N GLY A 101 -1.00 -13.48 11.01
CA GLY A 101 -1.52 -14.23 9.87
C GLY A 101 -0.60 -15.39 9.51
N LEU A 102 -1.10 -16.29 8.65
CA LEU A 102 -0.34 -17.40 8.10
C LEU A 102 -0.71 -17.56 6.62
N ASP A 103 0.16 -17.07 5.75
CA ASP A 103 -0.02 -17.21 4.31
C ASP A 103 0.60 -18.51 3.80
N LEU A 104 0.00 -19.02 2.72
CA LEU A 104 0.49 -20.21 2.01
C LEU A 104 1.47 -19.85 0.88
N VAL A 105 1.57 -18.57 0.55
CA VAL A 105 2.46 -17.97 -0.44
C VAL A 105 3.13 -16.73 0.17
N LYS A 106 4.20 -16.24 -0.45
CA LYS A 106 4.89 -15.01 -0.02
C LYS A 106 4.71 -13.84 -0.97
N GLU A 107 4.32 -14.15 -2.20
CA GLU A 107 4.25 -13.22 -3.31
C GLU A 107 2.80 -13.04 -3.72
N PHE A 108 2.45 -11.82 -4.13
CA PHE A 108 1.08 -11.45 -4.49
C PHE A 108 1.08 -10.64 -5.79
N ASP A 109 -0.04 -10.69 -6.51
CA ASP A 109 -0.28 -9.87 -7.69
C ASP A 109 -0.40 -8.38 -7.32
N THR A 110 0.22 -7.51 -8.11
CA THR A 110 0.22 -6.05 -7.91
C THR A 110 -1.17 -5.46 -8.18
N PRO A 111 -1.91 -4.96 -7.17
CA PRO A 111 -3.20 -4.33 -7.42
C PRO A 111 -3.04 -2.98 -8.12
N THR A 112 -4.09 -2.52 -8.80
CA THR A 112 -4.17 -1.15 -9.31
C THR A 112 -4.15 -0.14 -8.16
N LEU A 113 -3.51 1.01 -8.36
CA LEU A 113 -3.62 2.16 -7.45
C LEU A 113 -4.77 3.11 -7.80
N ARG A 114 -5.52 2.84 -8.87
CA ARG A 114 -6.69 3.65 -9.26
C ARG A 114 -7.80 3.50 -8.23
N ASP A 115 -8.38 4.62 -7.82
CA ASP A 115 -9.37 4.71 -6.73
C ASP A 115 -8.88 4.11 -5.40
N ILE A 116 -7.56 4.05 -5.16
CA ILE A 116 -7.02 3.45 -3.93
C ILE A 116 -7.51 4.18 -2.67
N TYR A 117 -7.88 5.47 -2.79
CA TYR A 117 -8.50 6.23 -1.72
C TYR A 117 -9.81 5.62 -1.20
N ALA A 118 -10.52 4.85 -2.03
CA ALA A 118 -11.80 4.21 -1.71
C ALA A 118 -11.63 2.78 -1.17
N SER A 119 -10.42 2.21 -1.25
CA SER A 119 -10.10 0.97 -0.57
C SER A 119 -9.97 1.22 0.93
N GLY A 120 -10.60 0.38 1.75
CA GLY A 120 -10.59 0.51 3.21
C GLY A 120 -9.23 0.16 3.80
N THR A 121 -8.99 -1.12 4.04
CA THR A 121 -7.65 -1.56 4.45
C THR A 121 -6.86 -2.01 3.22
N TYR A 122 -5.54 -1.98 3.32
CA TYR A 122 -4.62 -2.23 2.22
C TYR A 122 -3.81 -3.51 2.43
N PHE A 123 -3.15 -3.96 1.36
CA PHE A 123 -2.57 -5.31 1.22
C PHE A 123 -3.62 -6.43 1.24
N HIS A 124 -3.18 -7.66 0.97
CA HIS A 124 -4.04 -8.82 0.76
C HIS A 124 -4.82 -9.25 2.01
N ASP A 125 -4.34 -8.88 3.19
CA ASP A 125 -4.90 -9.24 4.49
C ASP A 125 -5.48 -8.05 5.26
N GLY A 126 -5.47 -6.84 4.68
CA GLY A 126 -5.93 -5.62 5.34
C GLY A 126 -4.99 -5.12 6.46
N SER A 127 -3.77 -5.63 6.56
CA SER A 127 -2.78 -5.25 7.58
C SER A 127 -2.46 -3.75 7.63
N ALA A 128 -2.41 -3.08 6.49
CA ALA A 128 -2.18 -1.64 6.42
C ALA A 128 -3.52 -0.93 6.63
N ARG A 129 -3.68 -0.29 7.79
CA ARG A 129 -4.91 0.41 8.19
C ARG A 129 -5.09 1.73 7.44
N THR A 130 -3.99 2.31 6.96
CA THR A 130 -3.95 3.58 6.25
C THR A 130 -2.96 3.51 5.09
N LEU A 131 -3.07 4.43 4.11
CA LEU A 131 -2.10 4.52 3.02
C LEU A 131 -0.67 4.68 3.54
N VAL A 132 -0.46 5.47 4.60
CA VAL A 132 0.89 5.66 5.15
C VAL A 132 1.48 4.36 5.72
N ASP A 133 0.65 3.42 6.21
CA ASP A 133 1.12 2.13 6.69
C ASP A 133 1.66 1.23 5.57
N THR A 134 1.27 1.48 4.31
CA THR A 134 1.83 0.77 3.15
C THR A 134 3.27 1.19 2.81
N ILE A 135 3.67 2.40 3.20
CA ILE A 135 4.95 3.03 2.82
C ILE A 135 5.88 3.29 4.00
N ASN A 136 5.42 3.17 5.25
CA ASN A 136 6.23 3.48 6.44
C ASN A 136 6.99 2.27 7.03
N ASN A 137 6.97 1.12 6.37
CA ASN A 137 7.63 -0.12 6.80
C ASN A 137 7.08 -0.73 8.12
N SER A 138 5.86 -0.38 8.56
CA SER A 138 5.31 -0.89 9.82
C SER A 138 4.63 -2.26 9.73
N VAL A 139 4.19 -2.64 8.53
CA VAL A 139 3.45 -3.89 8.27
C VAL A 139 4.01 -4.70 7.10
N ASN A 140 5.20 -4.35 6.62
CA ASN A 140 5.96 -5.10 5.62
C ASN A 140 7.45 -5.10 5.99
N GLU A 141 8.24 -5.95 5.33
CA GLU A 141 9.68 -5.93 5.51
C GLU A 141 10.28 -4.61 4.99
N LYS A 142 11.25 -4.08 5.75
CA LYS A 142 11.84 -2.76 5.51
C LYS A 142 12.38 -2.64 4.08
N ASP A 143 11.93 -1.60 3.38
CA ASP A 143 12.34 -1.25 2.02
C ASP A 143 12.04 -2.33 0.95
N ALA A 144 11.19 -3.32 1.26
CA ALA A 144 10.77 -4.36 0.32
C ALA A 144 9.62 -3.88 -0.59
N HIS A 145 8.81 -2.93 -0.15
CA HIS A 145 7.72 -2.31 -0.92
C HIS A 145 8.11 -0.89 -1.40
N GLY A 146 9.25 -0.81 -2.09
CA GLY A 146 9.92 0.46 -2.41
C GLY A 146 10.79 0.96 -1.26
N ARG A 147 11.83 1.74 -1.59
CA ARG A 147 12.83 2.19 -0.60
C ARG A 147 12.41 3.51 0.01
N THR A 148 11.67 3.48 1.10
CA THR A 148 11.10 4.68 1.74
C THR A 148 11.82 5.07 3.02
N SER A 149 12.74 4.26 3.54
CA SER A 149 13.38 4.48 4.84
C SER A 149 14.23 5.75 4.96
N HIS A 150 14.55 6.39 3.84
CA HIS A 150 15.31 7.65 3.77
C HIS A 150 14.41 8.89 3.64
N LEU A 151 13.10 8.71 3.42
CA LEU A 151 12.16 9.81 3.28
C LEU A 151 11.80 10.39 4.64
N SER A 152 11.60 11.70 4.68
CA SER A 152 11.05 12.41 5.84
C SER A 152 9.54 12.16 5.99
N ALA A 153 8.99 12.47 7.16
CA ALA A 153 7.55 12.37 7.40
C ALA A 153 6.73 13.22 6.39
N GLN A 154 7.21 14.43 6.08
CA GLN A 154 6.53 15.31 5.13
C GLN A 154 6.53 14.75 3.70
N GLU A 155 7.61 14.07 3.29
CA GLU A 155 7.69 13.40 1.99
C GLU A 155 6.76 12.19 1.92
N LEU A 156 6.64 11.42 3.00
CA LEU A 156 5.65 10.33 3.09
C LEU A 156 4.21 10.88 3.02
N ASP A 157 3.93 11.99 3.70
CA ASP A 157 2.60 12.63 3.64
C ASP A 157 2.29 13.14 2.23
N ASP A 158 3.24 13.80 1.56
CA ASP A 158 3.08 14.25 0.17
C ASP A 158 2.86 13.05 -0.78
N LEU A 159 3.59 11.94 -0.58
CA LEU A 159 3.40 10.70 -1.34
C LEU A 159 1.98 10.13 -1.12
N VAL A 160 1.49 10.12 0.11
CA VAL A 160 0.10 9.73 0.42
C VAL A 160 -0.91 10.64 -0.27
N GLU A 161 -0.67 11.95 -0.30
CA GLU A 161 -1.54 12.88 -1.03
C GLU A 161 -1.58 12.58 -2.53
N PHE A 162 -0.44 12.20 -3.13
CA PHE A 162 -0.42 11.74 -4.52
C PHE A 162 -1.21 10.44 -4.71
N MET A 163 -1.05 9.44 -3.83
CA MET A 163 -1.82 8.20 -3.89
C MET A 163 -3.33 8.46 -3.80
N LYS A 164 -3.77 9.40 -2.97
CA LYS A 164 -5.18 9.81 -2.91
C LYS A 164 -5.68 10.43 -4.22
N ALA A 165 -4.79 10.97 -5.05
CA ALA A 165 -5.13 11.58 -6.33
C ALA A 165 -5.28 10.57 -7.49
N LEU A 166 -4.95 9.29 -7.28
CA LEU A 166 -5.08 8.21 -8.27
C LEU A 166 -6.50 7.62 -8.28
#